data_AF-A0A061S8X6-F1
#
_entry.id   AF-A0A061S8X6-F1
#
_cell.length_a   1.000
_cell.length_b   1.000
_cell.length_c   1.000
_cell.angle_alpha   90.00
_cell.angle_beta   90.00
_cell.angle_gamma   90.00
#
_symmetry.space_group_name_H-M   'P 1'
#
loop_
_entity.id
_entity.type
_entity.pdbx_description
1 polymer ?
#
loop_
_entity_poly.entity_id
_entity_poly.type
_entity_poly.pdbx_seq_one_letter_code
_entity_poly.pdbx_strand_id
1 'polypeptide(L)'
;MPQNLNNQFKELSLKDDKINKDKNGKELVFEGRVVEGDPNSCGHMIETTAGSGSDKRVINYTTERVVGNGSFGVVFQANCLETNETVAVKKVL
;
A
#
# COMPACT_ATOMS: atom_id res chain seq x y z
N MET A 1 33.27 -3.02 16.75
CA MET A 1 33.13 -2.49 15.39
C MET A 1 31.74 -2.87 14.90
N PRO A 2 30.76 -1.94 14.85
CA PRO A 2 29.39 -2.28 14.48
C PRO A 2 29.33 -2.66 12.99
N GLN A 3 28.55 -3.70 12.69
CA GLN A 3 28.38 -4.20 11.33
C GLN A 3 27.57 -3.22 10.50
N ASN A 4 28.08 -2.99 9.30
CA ASN A 4 27.60 -2.06 8.29
C ASN A 4 26.15 -2.38 7.89
N LEU A 5 25.20 -1.54 8.31
CA LEU A 5 23.75 -1.71 8.12
C LEU A 5 23.27 -1.31 6.70
N ASN A 6 24.19 -1.01 5.77
CA ASN A 6 23.87 -0.17 4.62
C ASN A 6 23.38 -0.83 3.33
N ASN A 7 23.01 -2.12 3.31
CA ASN A 7 22.52 -2.74 2.05
C ASN A 7 21.11 -3.34 2.11
N GLN A 8 20.28 -3.01 3.12
CA GLN A 8 18.87 -3.40 3.12
C GLN A 8 17.94 -2.47 2.34
N PHE A 9 18.41 -1.32 1.86
CA PHE A 9 17.69 -0.54 0.86
C PHE A 9 17.93 -1.15 -0.52
N LYS A 10 17.24 -2.27 -0.76
CA LYS A 10 17.04 -2.82 -2.08
C LYS A 10 16.42 -1.69 -2.92
N GLU A 11 17.24 -1.15 -3.80
CA GLU A 11 16.86 -0.22 -4.86
C GLU A 11 15.54 -0.73 -5.48
N LEU A 12 14.43 -0.04 -5.15
CA LEU A 12 13.15 -0.23 -5.81
C LEU A 12 13.29 0.39 -7.20
N SER A 13 14.09 -0.24 -8.05
CA SER A 13 13.98 -0.06 -9.48
C SER A 13 12.57 -0.53 -9.83
N LEU A 14 11.71 0.43 -10.16
CA LEU A 14 10.47 0.17 -10.87
C LEU A 14 10.88 -0.42 -12.21
N LYS A 15 11.12 -1.73 -12.25
CA LYS A 15 11.16 -2.47 -13.50
C LYS A 15 9.73 -2.43 -14.03
N ASP A 16 9.60 -1.83 -15.20
CA ASP A 16 8.34 -1.66 -15.90
C ASP A 16 7.48 -2.95 -15.87
N ASP A 17 6.22 -2.75 -15.48
CA ASP A 17 5.05 -3.55 -15.83
C ASP A 17 5.12 -5.07 -15.73
N LYS A 18 5.14 -5.56 -14.49
CA LYS A 18 4.26 -6.68 -14.14
C LYS A 18 3.05 -6.14 -13.41
N ILE A 19 2.12 -5.55 -14.18
CA ILE A 19 0.74 -5.37 -13.74
C ILE A 19 0.31 -6.70 -13.13
N ASN A 20 -0.17 -6.67 -11.89
CA ASN A 20 -0.70 -7.82 -11.19
C ASN A 20 -1.96 -8.25 -11.97
N LYS A 21 -1.79 -9.09 -12.98
CA LYS A 21 -2.86 -9.59 -13.82
C LYS A 21 -3.62 -10.65 -13.04
N ASP A 22 -4.94 -10.61 -13.10
CA ASP A 22 -5.72 -11.76 -12.66
C ASP A 22 -5.39 -12.99 -13.53
N LYS A 23 -5.94 -14.16 -13.15
CA LYS A 23 -5.74 -15.43 -13.88
C LYS A 23 -6.21 -15.37 -15.34
N ASN A 24 -6.91 -14.29 -15.72
CA ASN A 24 -7.52 -14.06 -17.02
C ASN A 24 -6.83 -12.92 -17.79
N GLY A 25 -5.70 -12.39 -17.28
CA GLY A 25 -4.90 -11.38 -17.95
C GLY A 25 -5.43 -9.95 -17.84
N LYS A 26 -6.47 -9.71 -17.03
CA LYS A 26 -7.08 -8.39 -16.87
C LYS A 26 -6.36 -7.59 -15.78
N GLU A 27 -6.20 -6.31 -16.04
CA GLU A 27 -5.66 -5.34 -15.09
C GLU A 27 -6.53 -5.29 -13.83
N LEU A 28 -5.92 -5.54 -12.68
CA LEU A 28 -6.58 -5.36 -11.40
C LEU A 28 -6.70 -3.86 -11.12
N VAL A 29 -7.93 -3.35 -11.14
CA VAL A 29 -8.23 -1.99 -10.69
C VAL A 29 -8.25 -2.02 -9.16
N PHE A 30 -7.53 -1.08 -8.55
CA PHE A 30 -7.51 -0.85 -7.11
C PHE A 30 -8.17 0.50 -6.80
N GLU A 31 -9.33 0.47 -6.17
CA GLU A 31 -10.02 1.68 -5.68
C GLU A 31 -9.93 1.73 -4.16
N GLY A 32 -9.22 2.72 -3.62
CA GLY A 32 -9.00 2.92 -2.19
C GLY A 32 -9.89 4.01 -1.61
N ARG A 33 -10.46 3.79 -0.42
CA ARG A 33 -11.19 4.79 0.37
C ARG A 33 -10.80 4.70 1.85
N VAL A 34 -10.70 5.87 2.50
CA VAL A 34 -10.55 5.96 3.97
C VAL A 34 -11.92 5.83 4.63
N VAL A 35 -12.05 4.91 5.57
CA VAL A 35 -13.34 4.58 6.20
C VAL A 35 -13.57 5.38 7.49
N GLU A 36 -12.52 5.76 8.23
CA GLU A 36 -12.64 6.41 9.53
C GLU A 36 -11.41 7.29 9.84
N GLY A 37 -11.58 8.47 10.47
CA GLY A 37 -10.47 9.33 10.93
C GLY A 37 -9.96 10.37 9.92
N ASP A 38 -8.98 11.19 10.34
CA ASP A 38 -8.32 12.17 9.46
C ASP A 38 -7.40 11.40 8.49
N PRO A 39 -7.62 11.51 7.16
CA PRO A 39 -6.85 10.81 6.16
C PRO A 39 -5.38 11.26 6.08
N ASN A 40 -4.95 12.27 6.85
CA ASN A 40 -3.54 12.66 6.99
C ASN A 40 -2.87 12.12 8.26
N SER A 41 -3.64 11.52 9.17
CA SER A 41 -3.17 10.95 10.44
C SER A 41 -2.98 9.44 10.34
N CYS A 42 -2.33 8.79 11.32
CA CYS A 42 -2.30 7.32 11.41
C CYS A 42 -3.43 6.81 12.33
N GLY A 43 -3.68 5.50 12.35
CA GLY A 43 -4.74 4.88 13.14
C GLY A 43 -6.08 4.72 12.40
N HIS A 44 -6.12 5.05 11.11
CA HIS A 44 -7.29 4.85 10.27
C HIS A 44 -7.21 3.55 9.45
N MET A 45 -8.38 3.05 9.05
CA MET A 45 -8.53 1.94 8.13
C MET A 45 -8.69 2.43 6.68
N ILE A 46 -7.93 1.82 5.77
CA ILE A 46 -8.03 2.03 4.33
C ILE A 46 -8.63 0.76 3.73
N GLU A 47 -9.77 0.90 3.08
CA GLU A 47 -10.41 -0.17 2.34
C GLU A 47 -10.04 0.00 0.86
N THR A 48 -9.44 -1.03 0.27
CA THR A 48 -9.18 -1.09 -1.17
C THR A 48 -9.94 -2.24 -1.78
N THR A 49 -10.66 -1.97 -2.86
CA THR A 49 -11.22 -3.06 -3.66
C THR A 49 -10.25 -3.43 -4.78
N ALA A 50 -9.86 -4.70 -4.85
CA ALA A 50 -9.09 -5.27 -5.96
C ALA A 50 -9.97 -6.15 -6.87
N GLY A 51 -9.74 -6.05 -8.18
CA GLY A 51 -10.39 -6.92 -9.17
C GLY A 51 -11.57 -6.28 -9.88
N SER A 52 -12.21 -7.05 -10.77
CA SER A 52 -13.31 -6.55 -11.59
C SER A 52 -14.40 -7.60 -11.78
N GLY A 53 -15.67 -7.17 -11.86
CA GLY A 53 -16.80 -8.07 -12.03
C GLY A 53 -17.01 -9.00 -10.82
N SER A 54 -17.10 -10.31 -11.06
CA SER A 54 -17.36 -11.34 -10.03
C SER A 54 -16.16 -11.62 -9.12
N ASP A 55 -14.94 -11.23 -9.52
CA ASP A 55 -13.72 -11.45 -8.74
C ASP A 55 -13.35 -10.24 -7.87
N LYS A 56 -14.32 -9.35 -7.61
CA LYS A 56 -14.15 -8.17 -6.76
C LYS A 56 -13.88 -8.61 -5.32
N ARG A 57 -12.72 -8.24 -4.78
CA ARG A 57 -12.29 -8.56 -3.41
C ARG A 57 -11.99 -7.28 -2.65
N VAL A 58 -12.43 -7.22 -1.40
CA VAL A 58 -12.10 -6.12 -0.49
C VAL A 58 -10.82 -6.50 0.25
N ILE A 59 -9.88 -5.56 0.34
CA ILE A 59 -8.61 -5.66 1.04
C ILE A 59 -8.51 -4.50 2.02
N ASN A 60 -8.23 -4.79 3.28
CA ASN A 60 -8.23 -3.81 4.36
C ASN A 60 -6.81 -3.58 4.87
N TYR A 61 -6.49 -2.31 5.11
CA TYR A 61 -5.21 -1.91 5.66
C TYR A 61 -5.41 -1.06 6.90
N THR A 62 -4.65 -1.31 7.96
CA THR A 62 -4.61 -0.44 9.14
C THR A 62 -3.33 0.38 9.12
N THR A 63 -3.45 1.71 9.17
CA THR A 63 -2.29 2.60 9.20
C THR A 63 -1.69 2.66 10.61
N GLU A 64 -0.43 2.27 10.75
CA GLU A 64 0.25 2.25 12.05
C GLU A 64 0.98 3.54 12.36
N ARG A 65 1.70 4.08 11.36
CA ARG A 65 2.51 5.30 11.53
C ARG A 65 2.76 6.01 10.20
N VAL A 66 2.97 7.32 10.28
CA VAL A 66 3.52 8.10 9.16
C VAL A 66 5.02 7.83 9.07
N VAL A 67 5.49 7.46 7.88
CA VAL A 67 6.91 7.21 7.60
C VAL A 67 7.53 8.18 6.60
N GLY A 68 6.71 9.00 5.93
CA GLY A 68 7.20 10.04 5.03
C GLY A 68 6.14 11.10 4.76
N ASN A 69 6.59 12.35 4.61
CA ASN A 69 5.77 13.47 4.18
C ASN A 69 6.53 14.20 3.06
N GLY A 70 5.85 14.57 1.99
CA GLY A 70 6.42 15.32 0.87
C GLY A 70 5.36 16.12 0.13
N SER A 71 5.79 16.88 -0.88
CA SER A 71 4.91 17.73 -1.69
C SER A 71 3.74 16.97 -2.34
N PHE A 72 3.96 15.70 -2.68
CA PHE A 72 2.95 14.84 -3.28
C PHE A 72 2.00 14.19 -2.28
N GLY A 73 2.21 14.34 -0.97
CA GLY A 73 1.35 13.76 0.07
C GLY A 73 2.12 12.96 1.13
N VAL A 74 1.45 11.93 1.69
CA VAL A 74 1.88 11.24 2.92
C VAL A 74 2.08 9.76 2.67
N VAL A 75 3.14 9.18 3.23
CA VAL A 75 3.39 7.74 3.21
C VAL A 75 3.18 7.19 4.61
N PHE A 76 2.32 6.18 4.71
CA PHE A 76 2.04 5.43 5.91
C PHE A 76 2.72 4.07 5.85
N GLN A 77 3.24 3.59 6.98
CA GLN A 77 3.39 2.17 7.20
C GLN A 77 2.03 1.63 7.65
N ALA A 78 1.56 0.57 7.00
CA ALA A 78 0.29 -0.08 7.27
C ALA A 78 0.45 -1.59 7.28
N ASN A 79 -0.50 -2.29 7.91
CA ASN A 79 -0.60 -3.75 7.79
C ASN A 79 -1.79 -4.12 6.92
N CYS A 80 -1.56 -5.04 5.97
CA CYS A 80 -2.60 -5.71 5.22
C CYS A 80 -3.28 -6.74 6.14
N LEU A 81 -4.59 -6.62 6.37
CA LEU A 81 -5.31 -7.51 7.29
C LEU A 81 -5.50 -8.91 6.70
N GLU A 82 -5.49 -9.04 5.38
CA GLU A 82 -5.68 -10.31 4.67
C GLU A 82 -4.40 -11.16 4.65
N THR A 83 -3.22 -10.52 4.58
CA THR A 83 -1.93 -11.21 4.50
C THR A 83 -1.08 -11.10 5.77
N ASN A 84 -1.44 -10.21 6.70
CA ASN A 84 -0.62 -9.83 7.85
C ASN A 84 0.78 -9.28 7.47
N GLU A 85 0.93 -8.78 6.25
CA GLU A 85 2.19 -8.18 5.79
C GLU A 85 2.19 -6.68 6.02
N THR A 86 3.34 -6.17 6.45
CA THR A 86 3.60 -4.73 6.55
C THR A 86 3.89 -4.15 5.16
N VAL A 87 3.15 -3.11 4.79
CA VAL A 87 3.22 -2.43 3.50
C VAL A 87 3.39 -0.93 3.68
N ALA A 88 3.85 -0.24 2.63
CA ALA A 88 3.83 1.21 2.56
C ALA A 88 2.65 1.69 1.71
N VAL A 89 1.83 2.59 2.25
CA VAL A 89 0.70 3.20 1.53
C VAL A 89 0.99 4.67 1.30
N LYS A 90 1.09 5.09 0.03
CA LYS A 90 1.28 6.50 -0.34
C LYS A 90 -0.08 7.13 -0.67
N LYS A 91 -0.54 8.04 0.17
CA LYS A 91 -1.65 8.95 -0.13
C LYS A 91 -1.12 10.12 -0.95
N VAL A 92 -1.68 10.30 -2.15
CA VAL A 92 -1.38 11.45 -3.01
C VAL A 92 -2.38 12.58 -2.71
N LEU A 93 -1.89 13.81 -2.59
CA LEU A 93 -2.69 15.02 -2.37
C LEU A 93 -2.90 15.80 -3.68
#